data_AF-F2JWW2-F1
#
_entry.id   AF-F2JWW2-F1
#
_cell.length_a   1.000
_cell.length_b   1.000
_cell.length_c   1.000
_cell.angle_alpha   90.00
_cell.angle_beta   90.00
_cell.angle_gamma   90.00
#
_symmetry.space_group_name_H-M   'P 1'
#
loop_
_entity.id
_entity.type
_entity.pdbx_description
1 polymer ?
#
loop_
_entity_poly.entity_id
_entity_poly.type
_entity_poly.pdbx_seq_one_letter_code
_entity_poly.pdbx_strand_id
1 'polypeptide(L)'
;MIAREWKARVPNRHKEGFKGAQIFCRRFDEQHVEITLITYWPDRESVMAFAGQDIDVAKLYPEDDQYELDPDTFVHHYDVLEHQFVS
;
A
#
# COMPACT_ATOMS: atom_id res chain seq x y z
N MET A 1 -18.14 -0.20 15.01
CA MET A 1 -17.39 0.53 13.98
C MET A 1 -16.65 1.67 14.67
N ILE A 2 -15.32 1.56 14.79
CA ILE A 2 -14.46 2.63 15.30
C ILE A 2 -13.73 3.17 14.09
N ALA A 3 -13.97 4.43 13.73
CA ALA A 3 -13.20 5.11 12.70
C ALA A 3 -12.09 5.92 13.39
N ARG A 4 -10.84 5.72 12.98
CA ARG A 4 -9.72 6.60 13.35
C ARG A 4 -9.21 7.28 12.10
N GLU A 5 -9.15 8.60 12.14
CA GLU A 5 -8.67 9.43 11.04
C GLU A 5 -7.16 9.67 11.20
N TRP A 6 -6.36 9.23 10.23
CA TRP A 6 -4.93 9.50 10.19
C TRP A 6 -4.66 10.72 9.30
N LYS A 7 -4.16 11.81 9.89
CA LYS A 7 -3.72 12.99 9.15
C LYS A 7 -2.22 12.89 8.91
N ALA A 8 -1.81 12.23 7.84
CA ALA A 8 -0.41 12.17 7.43
C ALA A 8 -0.05 13.39 6.57
N ARG A 9 1.10 14.01 6.85
CA ARG A 9 1.69 15.01 5.97
C ARG A 9 2.29 14.27 4.78
N VAL A 10 1.79 14.53 3.57
CA VAL A 10 2.38 13.94 2.35
C VAL A 10 3.84 14.38 2.28
N PRO A 11 4.84 13.46 2.35
CA PRO A 11 6.24 13.84 2.29
C PRO A 11 6.50 14.52 0.94
N ASN A 12 6.79 15.81 0.95
CA ASN A 12 7.07 16.56 -0.28
C ASN A 12 8.29 16.01 -1.04
N ARG A 13 9.18 15.29 -0.35
CA ARG A 13 10.44 14.76 -0.89
C ARG A 13 10.28 13.54 -1.83
N HIS A 14 9.10 12.92 -1.86
CA HIS A 14 8.85 11.71 -2.67
C HIS A 14 7.53 11.78 -3.46
N LYS A 15 6.99 13.00 -3.66
CA LYS A 15 5.79 13.22 -4.47
C LYS A 15 6.02 13.04 -5.97
N GLU A 16 7.28 13.14 -6.41
CA GLU A 16 7.63 12.94 -7.82
C GLU A 16 7.37 11.48 -8.18
N GLY A 17 6.36 11.25 -9.03
CA GLY A 17 6.00 9.93 -9.50
C GLY A 17 4.74 9.32 -8.88
N PHE A 18 4.27 9.73 -7.69
CA PHE A 18 3.04 9.14 -7.15
C PHE A 18 1.82 9.48 -8.02
N LYS A 19 1.16 8.47 -8.58
CA LYS A 19 0.02 8.62 -9.51
C LYS A 19 -1.33 8.41 -8.82
N GLY A 20 -1.37 7.74 -7.68
CA GLY A 20 -2.60 7.48 -6.94
C GLY A 20 -2.52 6.23 -6.08
N ALA A 21 -3.57 5.98 -5.33
CA ALA A 21 -3.72 4.77 -4.52
C ALA A 21 -5.15 4.25 -4.54
N GLN A 22 -5.30 2.95 -4.33
CA GLN A 22 -6.55 2.26 -4.10
C GLN A 22 -6.43 1.40 -2.85
N ILE A 23 -7.48 1.40 -2.03
CA ILE A 23 -7.59 0.53 -0.87
C ILE A 23 -8.74 -0.43 -1.12
N PHE A 24 -8.41 -1.71 -1.15
CA PHE A 24 -9.38 -2.80 -1.21
C PHE A 24 -9.57 -3.34 0.19
N CYS A 25 -10.81 -3.70 0.51
CA CYS A 25 -11.14 -4.39 1.75
C CYS A 25 -12.09 -5.52 1.39
N ARG A 26 -11.77 -6.73 1.82
CA ARG A 26 -12.65 -7.89 1.67
C ARG A 26 -12.66 -8.71 2.95
N ARG A 27 -13.73 -9.48 3.15
CA ARG A 27 -13.74 -10.52 4.19
C ARG A 27 -12.80 -11.63 3.74
N PHE A 28 -11.88 -12.02 4.62
CA PHE A 28 -10.96 -13.13 4.37
C PHE A 28 -11.55 -14.43 4.90
N ASP A 29 -11.97 -14.42 6.17
CA ASP A 29 -12.68 -15.53 6.82
C ASP A 29 -13.73 -15.03 7.83
N GLU A 30 -14.13 -15.86 8.79
CA GLU A 30 -15.15 -15.49 9.77
C GLU A 30 -14.75 -14.36 10.72
N GLN A 31 -13.45 -14.23 10.99
CA GLN A 31 -12.86 -13.37 12.01
C GLN A 31 -11.95 -12.29 11.41
N HIS A 32 -11.45 -12.49 10.18
CA HIS A 32 -10.46 -11.63 9.55
C HIS A 32 -11.00 -10.88 8.33
N VAL A 33 -10.47 -9.67 8.14
CA VAL A 33 -10.61 -8.87 6.93
C VAL A 33 -9.23 -8.66 6.33
N GLU A 34 -9.14 -8.75 5.01
CA GLU A 34 -7.93 -8.42 4.27
C GLU A 34 -8.05 -7.00 3.75
N ILE A 35 -7.02 -6.19 4.02
CA ILE A 35 -6.88 -4.83 3.49
C ILE A 35 -5.69 -4.81 2.55
N THR A 36 -5.93 -4.44 1.29
CA THR A 36 -4.87 -4.36 0.27
C THR A 36 -4.73 -2.92 -0.21
N LEU A 37 -3.54 -2.35 -0.03
CA LEU A 37 -3.18 -1.05 -0.56
C LEU A 37 -2.40 -1.23 -1.88
N ILE A 38 -2.96 -0.71 -2.97
CA ILE A 38 -2.26 -0.60 -4.26
C ILE A 38 -1.88 0.86 -4.48
N THR A 39 -0.62 1.11 -4.81
CA THR A 39 -0.12 2.45 -5.17
C THR A 39 0.43 2.43 -6.59
N TYR A 40 0.20 3.52 -7.32
CA TYR A 40 0.56 3.64 -8.73
C TYR A 40 1.73 4.60 -8.90
N TRP A 41 2.70 4.19 -9.72
CA TRP A 41 3.95 4.89 -9.97
C TRP A 41 4.28 4.80 -11.48
N PRO A 42 5.04 5.76 -12.06
CA PRO A 42 5.37 5.74 -13.48
C PRO A 42 6.34 4.62 -13.84
N ASP A 43 7.22 4.23 -12.92
CA ASP A 43 8.28 3.26 -13.12
C ASP A 43 8.78 2.71 -11.76
N ARG A 44 9.58 1.65 -11.82
CA ARG A 44 10.19 1.01 -10.65
C ARG A 44 11.21 1.90 -9.96
N GLU A 45 11.88 2.81 -10.68
CA GLU A 45 12.85 3.74 -10.09
C GLU A 45 12.18 4.68 -9.09
N SER A 46 10.98 5.16 -9.41
CA SER A 46 10.14 5.97 -8.53
C SER A 46 9.73 5.20 -7.27
N VAL A 47 9.40 3.91 -7.41
CA VAL A 47 9.10 3.04 -6.26
C VAL A 47 10.35 2.86 -5.38
N MET A 48 11.51 2.60 -5.98
CA MET A 48 12.78 2.46 -5.25
C MET A 48 13.18 3.75 -4.53
N ALA A 49 12.96 4.91 -5.15
CA ALA A 49 13.25 6.21 -4.55
C ALA A 49 12.34 6.52 -3.33
N PHE A 50 11.14 5.93 -3.28
CA PHE A 50 10.20 6.06 -2.16
C PHE A 50 10.44 4.99 -1.07
N ALA A 51 10.49 3.72 -1.45
CA ALA A 51 10.52 2.59 -0.53
C ALA A 51 11.94 2.20 -0.10
N GLY A 52 12.97 2.49 -0.89
CA GLY A 52 14.33 1.94 -0.73
C GLY A 52 14.65 0.95 -1.87
N GLN A 53 15.86 0.38 -1.85
CA GLN A 53 16.32 -0.50 -2.94
C GLN A 53 15.60 -1.86 -2.95
N ASP A 54 15.34 -2.44 -1.78
CA ASP A 54 14.66 -3.73 -1.64
C ASP A 54 13.14 -3.55 -1.64
N ILE A 55 12.58 -3.24 -2.81
CA ILE A 55 11.14 -2.94 -2.98
C ILE A 55 10.23 -4.14 -2.80
N ASP A 56 10.79 -5.35 -2.80
CA ASP A 56 10.06 -6.60 -2.63
C ASP A 56 9.79 -6.93 -1.16
N VAL A 57 10.45 -6.24 -0.22
CA VAL A 57 10.31 -6.48 1.22
C VAL A 57 9.31 -5.51 1.82
N ALA A 58 8.29 -6.04 2.49
CA ALA A 58 7.32 -5.21 3.18
C ALA A 58 7.97 -4.47 4.36
N LYS A 59 7.70 -3.16 4.45
CA LYS A 59 8.06 -2.39 5.65
C LYS A 59 7.04 -2.67 6.74
N LEU A 60 7.46 -3.43 7.73
CA LEU A 60 6.69 -3.68 8.95
C LEU A 60 7.00 -2.60 9.98
N TYR A 61 5.97 -2.05 10.61
CA TYR A 61 6.12 -1.08 11.68
C TYR A 61 5.88 -1.78 13.03
N PRO A 62 6.67 -1.51 14.08
CA PRO A 62 6.43 -2.09 15.40
C PRO A 62 5.02 -1.80 15.94
N GLU A 63 4.41 -0.71 15.49
CA GLU A 63 3.04 -0.34 15.76
C GLU A 63 2.01 -1.32 15.18
N ASP A 64 2.34 -2.13 14.19
CA ASP A 64 1.42 -3.08 13.55
C ASP A 64 1.01 -4.22 14.50
N ASP A 65 1.90 -4.59 15.45
CA ASP A 65 1.63 -5.58 16.50
C ASP A 65 0.41 -5.22 17.36
N GLN A 66 0.15 -3.92 17.55
CA GLN A 66 -0.98 -3.44 18.36
C GLN A 66 -2.35 -3.72 17.70
N TYR A 67 -2.33 -4.03 16.40
CA TYR A 67 -3.51 -4.27 15.58
C TYR A 67 -3.70 -5.76 15.26
N GLU A 68 -2.87 -6.63 15.84
CA GLU A 68 -2.89 -8.08 15.58
C GLU A 68 -2.86 -8.38 14.07
N LEU A 69 -2.16 -7.54 13.31
CA LEU A 69 -2.02 -7.73 11.87
C LEU A 69 -1.12 -8.93 11.62
N ASP A 70 -1.51 -9.75 10.65
CA ASP A 70 -0.64 -10.75 10.03
C ASP A 70 -0.17 -10.18 8.68
N PRO A 71 0.92 -9.39 8.65
CA PRO A 71 1.34 -8.72 7.43
C PRO A 71 2.04 -9.70 6.49
N ASP A 72 1.75 -9.59 5.20
CA ASP A 72 2.60 -10.22 4.21
C ASP A 72 4.00 -9.58 4.28
N THR A 73 5.03 -10.43 4.25
CA THR A 73 6.43 -9.99 4.28
C THR A 73 6.93 -9.60 2.90
N PHE A 74 6.16 -9.94 1.85
CA PHE A 74 6.50 -9.68 0.46
C PHE A 74 5.56 -8.66 -0.19
N VAL A 75 6.13 -7.77 -0.99
CA VAL A 75 5.38 -6.79 -1.79
C VAL A 75 5.33 -7.24 -3.25
N HIS A 76 4.13 -7.43 -3.77
CA HIS A 76 3.93 -7.74 -5.18
C HIS A 76 3.96 -6.49 -6.06
N HIS A 77 4.73 -6.54 -7.15
CA HIS A 77 4.81 -5.48 -8.17
C HIS A 77 4.16 -5.93 -9.47
N TYR A 78 3.29 -5.08 -10.01
CA TYR A 78 2.55 -5.36 -11.25
C TYR A 78 2.79 -4.24 -12.26
N ASP A 79 3.00 -4.63 -13.52
CA ASP A 79 2.95 -3.68 -14.63
C ASP A 79 1.50 -3.46 -15.05
N VAL A 80 1.06 -2.20 -15.04
CA VAL A 80 -0.30 -1.84 -15.44
C VAL A 80 -0.35 -1.75 -16.96
N LEU A 81 -0.87 -2.78 -17.60
CA LEU A 81 -1.06 -2.80 -19.06
C LEU A 81 -2.28 -1.99 -19.49
N GLU A 82 -3.33 -1.97 -18.67
CA GLU A 82 -4.57 -1.26 -18.90
C GLU A 82 -5.22 -0.86 -17.57
N HIS A 83 -5.86 0.31 -17.53
CA HIS A 83 -6.64 0.77 -16.40
C HIS A 83 -7.87 1.51 -16.93
N GLN A 84 -9.06 0.95 -16.70
CA GLN A 84 -10.32 1.58 -17.06
C GLN A 84 -11.39 1.22 -16.01
N PHE A 85 -12.14 2.21 -15.55
CA PHE A 85 -13.38 1.96 -14.82
C PHE A 85 -14.53 1.90 -15.82
N VAL A 86 -15.32 0.83 -15.73
CA VAL A 86 -16.59 0.72 -16.45
C VAL A 86 -17.69 1.19 -15.50
N SER A 87 -18.45 2.19 -15.93
CA SER A 87 -19.62 2.74 -15.23
C SER A 87 -20.86 1.91 -15.47
#